data_AF-A0A1G2XYJ2-F1
#
_entry.id   AF-A0A1G2XYJ2-F1
#
_cell.length_a   1.000
_cell.length_b   1.000
_cell.length_c   1.000
_cell.angle_alpha   90.00
_cell.angle_beta   90.00
_cell.angle_gamma   90.00
#
_symmetry.space_group_name_H-M   'P 1'
#
loop_
_entity.id
_entity.type
_entity.pdbx_description
1 polymer ?
#
loop_
_entity_poly.entity_id
_entity_poly.type
_entity_poly.pdbx_seq_one_letter_code
_entity_poly.pdbx_strand_id
1 'polypeptide(L)'
;METEIGKTEFDLNVSLDELEKRISGKDKDTGKIPQSEKLIKIAERYKLFSDDTKEGYAYINNVAMKVRGSMFKQLLARELWVSENKSPNSDALNQALNVIEAKAIYDGQCIKLYNRVAEHDGCFYYDLCDGQAVRITKFSWEVTDTFPILFKRYSHQHKQVEPKRGGNIHNLFKFINVKQESHKLLSLVYPISCIVPGIPHPIFHPYGDQGAGKTSMFTLFKLLLDPSKLDVLITPRNQEELVQILEHHYVCMFDNLSAFPDWLSDLLSQACTGGGFCKRKLYTDDEDIIYQIQRCIGLNGINLLVSRADLMDRTILLHMERIEPSGRKEWRVLMQEFEEERPYILGCFFDALSKAMWLYPSIKLDNLPRMADFMRWGVAIARALGYKANDFIQAYQANIESQNAEIINSNTLAQAVLTFMQGKESWNGTVKQAFEELGKLVVVTKDDNTFPKRPNKLRNHLNRVKANLLDHGIKFKIEDFNKTEKGVPISFQKVAKVSSGCSGCSEVNTDKASRTEDNLNIQKVSSGVSSGIEPSKIKVAEDTEHPEDKKQTFWSGGDPTVSIPDDEEIFEEVE
;
A
#
# COMPACT_ATOMS: atom_id res chain seq x y z
N MET A 1 10.15 -21.85 -32.65
CA MET A 1 9.80 -20.42 -32.72
C MET A 1 9.88 -19.89 -31.31
N GLU A 2 11.09 -19.52 -30.91
CA GLU A 2 11.33 -18.79 -29.67
C GLU A 2 11.13 -17.32 -30.00
N THR A 3 10.29 -16.63 -29.24
CA THR A 3 10.04 -15.19 -29.42
C THR A 3 11.05 -14.41 -28.59
N GLU A 4 11.94 -13.68 -29.27
CA GLU A 4 12.90 -12.77 -28.65
C GLU A 4 12.16 -11.64 -27.90
N ILE A 5 12.02 -11.77 -26.58
CA ILE A 5 11.76 -10.63 -25.72
C ILE A 5 13.12 -9.99 -25.46
N GLY A 6 13.45 -8.98 -26.28
CA GLY A 6 14.73 -8.28 -26.18
C GLY A 6 14.92 -7.61 -24.81
N LYS A 7 15.79 -8.18 -23.98
CA LYS A 7 16.40 -7.47 -22.84
C LYS A 7 17.29 -6.35 -23.39
N THR A 8 16.75 -5.16 -23.59
CA THR A 8 17.59 -3.95 -23.72
C THR A 8 18.14 -3.59 -22.35
N GLU A 9 19.36 -4.04 -22.06
CA GLU A 9 20.13 -3.55 -20.92
C GLU A 9 20.32 -2.03 -21.05
N PHE A 10 19.97 -1.29 -19.99
CA PHE A 10 20.26 0.13 -19.92
C PHE A 10 21.75 0.30 -19.63
N ASP A 11 22.56 0.37 -20.68
CA ASP A 11 24.00 0.51 -20.49
C ASP A 11 24.33 1.85 -19.80
N LEU A 12 24.77 1.73 -18.55
CA LEU A 12 25.17 2.81 -17.66
C LEU A 12 26.66 3.17 -17.84
N ASN A 13 27.43 2.32 -18.51
CA ASN A 13 28.89 2.44 -18.62
C ASN A 13 29.35 3.31 -19.79
N VAL A 14 28.52 4.26 -20.24
CA VAL A 14 28.96 5.26 -21.23
C VAL A 14 29.99 6.16 -20.54
N SER A 15 31.28 5.88 -20.79
CA SER A 15 32.38 6.68 -20.27
C SER A 15 32.20 8.14 -20.68
N LEU A 16 32.56 9.05 -19.76
CA LEU A 16 32.66 10.48 -20.05
C LEU A 16 33.51 10.76 -21.32
N ASP A 17 34.51 9.92 -21.59
CA ASP A 17 35.38 9.99 -22.77
C ASP A 17 34.63 9.78 -24.12
N GLU A 18 33.52 9.03 -24.13
CA GLU A 18 32.70 8.86 -25.34
C GLU A 18 31.78 10.06 -25.58
N LEU A 19 31.32 10.71 -24.52
CA LEU A 19 30.54 11.96 -24.59
C LEU A 19 31.41 13.12 -25.08
N GLU A 20 32.66 13.24 -24.61
CA GLU A 20 33.58 14.29 -25.07
C GLU A 20 33.89 14.20 -26.58
N LYS A 21 34.04 12.98 -27.13
CA LYS A 21 34.33 12.80 -28.57
C LYS A 21 33.21 13.31 -29.47
N ARG A 22 31.94 13.20 -29.07
CA ARG A 22 30.78 13.68 -29.84
C ARG A 22 30.74 15.21 -30.00
N ILE A 23 31.47 15.96 -29.15
CA ILE A 23 31.47 17.43 -29.14
C ILE A 23 32.43 18.02 -30.20
N SER A 24 33.31 17.21 -30.80
CA SER A 24 34.39 17.66 -31.71
C SER A 24 33.97 18.00 -33.15
N GLY A 25 32.67 17.92 -33.48
CA GLY A 25 32.13 18.31 -34.79
C GLY A 25 32.20 19.82 -35.02
N LYS A 26 33.10 20.27 -35.91
CA LYS A 26 33.24 21.68 -36.29
C LYS A 26 32.03 22.18 -37.08
N ASP A 27 31.31 23.15 -36.54
CA ASP A 27 30.42 24.01 -37.32
C ASP A 27 31.02 25.40 -37.55
N LYS A 28 30.73 25.97 -38.73
CA LYS A 28 31.16 27.30 -39.14
C LYS A 28 29.96 28.25 -39.29
N ASP A 29 30.11 29.39 -38.61
CA ASP A 29 29.70 30.73 -39.04
C ASP A 29 28.32 31.34 -38.66
N THR A 30 28.40 32.64 -38.39
CA THR A 30 27.36 33.68 -38.28
C THR A 30 25.95 33.35 -37.74
N GLY A 31 25.77 33.53 -36.43
CA GLY A 31 24.46 33.78 -35.82
C GLY A 31 24.55 33.83 -34.29
N LYS A 32 23.83 34.75 -33.62
CA LYS A 32 23.66 34.65 -32.16
C LYS A 32 22.73 33.47 -31.88
N ILE A 33 23.31 32.30 -31.60
CA ILE A 33 22.58 31.08 -31.19
C ILE A 33 21.54 31.46 -30.12
N PRO A 34 20.24 31.17 -30.32
CA PRO A 34 19.18 31.49 -29.36
C PRO A 34 19.43 30.83 -27.99
N GLN A 35 19.00 31.49 -26.90
CA GLN A 35 19.16 30.91 -25.55
C GLN A 35 18.52 29.52 -25.41
N SER A 36 17.38 29.28 -26.07
CA SER A 36 16.71 27.97 -26.09
C SER A 36 17.58 26.87 -26.72
N GLU A 37 18.22 27.14 -27.85
CA GLU A 37 19.13 26.19 -28.51
C GLU A 37 20.36 25.87 -27.66
N LYS A 38 20.91 26.86 -26.93
CA LYS A 38 22.01 26.64 -25.98
C LYS A 38 21.60 25.73 -24.82
N LEU A 39 20.40 25.94 -24.27
CA LEU A 39 19.85 25.10 -23.20
C LEU A 39 19.61 23.65 -23.68
N ILE A 40 19.18 23.46 -24.93
CA ILE A 40 19.07 22.14 -25.56
C ILE A 40 20.47 21.49 -25.67
N LYS A 41 21.48 22.20 -26.16
CA LYS A 41 22.88 21.72 -26.25
C LYS A 41 23.52 21.42 -24.89
N ILE A 42 23.10 22.09 -23.82
CA ILE A 42 23.47 21.74 -22.45
C ILE A 42 22.79 20.42 -22.03
N ALA A 43 21.50 20.26 -22.33
CA ALA A 43 20.74 19.06 -21.99
C ALA A 43 21.22 17.79 -22.72
N GLU A 44 21.74 17.92 -23.94
CA GLU A 44 22.34 16.83 -24.74
C GLU A 44 23.57 16.17 -24.11
N ARG A 45 24.14 16.77 -23.05
CA ARG A 45 25.20 16.15 -22.23
C ARG A 45 24.68 15.04 -21.31
N TYR A 46 23.36 14.96 -21.08
CA TYR A 46 22.73 13.99 -20.20
C TYR A 46 21.97 12.94 -21.02
N LYS A 47 21.91 11.70 -20.52
CA LYS A 47 21.13 10.63 -21.15
C LYS A 47 19.64 10.91 -20.89
N LEU A 48 18.92 11.32 -21.94
CA LEU A 48 17.49 11.59 -21.93
C LEU A 48 16.70 10.29 -22.17
N PHE A 49 15.59 10.10 -21.45
CA PHE A 49 14.77 8.89 -21.49
C PHE A 49 13.35 9.18 -20.95
N SER A 50 12.40 8.27 -21.16
CA SER A 50 11.04 8.38 -20.59
C SER A 50 10.70 7.24 -19.64
N ASP A 51 9.73 7.44 -18.74
CA ASP A 51 9.14 6.34 -17.97
C ASP A 51 7.95 5.69 -18.70
N ASP A 52 7.40 4.64 -18.07
CA ASP A 52 6.23 3.89 -18.54
C ASP A 52 4.93 4.73 -18.58
N THR A 53 4.91 5.91 -17.95
CA THR A 53 3.82 6.91 -18.04
C THR A 53 4.08 7.99 -19.10
N LYS A 54 5.16 7.85 -19.90
CA LYS A 54 5.65 8.83 -20.87
C LYS A 54 6.01 10.20 -20.27
N GLU A 55 6.41 10.24 -18.99
CA GLU A 55 7.08 11.43 -18.45
C GLU A 55 8.55 11.46 -18.90
N GLY A 56 9.09 12.63 -19.28
CA GLY A 56 10.48 12.78 -19.74
C GLY A 56 11.47 13.04 -18.60
N TYR A 57 12.61 12.35 -18.61
CA TYR A 57 13.68 12.41 -17.60
C TYR A 57 15.07 12.62 -18.23
N ALA A 58 15.97 13.14 -17.41
CA ALA A 58 17.41 13.15 -17.64
C ALA A 58 18.11 12.33 -16.55
N TYR A 59 19.08 11.51 -16.94
CA TYR A 59 19.93 10.77 -16.02
C TYR A 59 21.12 11.61 -15.57
N ILE A 60 21.23 11.87 -14.27
CA ILE A 60 22.27 12.70 -13.65
C ILE A 60 22.69 12.03 -12.34
N ASN A 61 23.97 11.65 -12.19
CA ASN A 61 24.55 11.12 -10.94
C ASN A 61 23.67 10.06 -10.24
N ASN A 62 23.32 8.98 -10.95
CA ASN A 62 22.45 7.89 -10.47
C ASN A 62 21.01 8.29 -10.11
N VAL A 63 20.56 9.47 -10.58
CA VAL A 63 19.22 10.00 -10.32
C VAL A 63 18.47 10.25 -11.62
N ALA A 64 17.24 9.73 -11.69
CA ALA A 64 16.24 10.10 -12.69
C ALA A 64 15.62 11.46 -12.33
N MET A 65 15.98 12.52 -13.06
CA MET A 65 15.46 13.86 -12.84
C MET A 65 14.42 14.23 -13.90
N LYS A 66 13.17 14.51 -13.51
CA LYS A 66 12.11 14.95 -14.44
C LYS A 66 12.53 16.21 -15.19
N VAL A 67 12.45 16.21 -16.51
CA VAL A 67 12.83 17.34 -17.39
C VAL A 67 12.02 18.59 -17.05
N ARG A 68 10.69 18.48 -16.91
CA ARG A 68 9.85 19.62 -16.48
C ARG A 68 9.97 19.99 -14.99
N GLY A 69 10.71 19.22 -14.21
CA GLY A 69 10.90 19.41 -12.77
C GLY A 69 11.70 20.67 -12.42
N SER A 70 11.47 21.21 -11.21
CA SER A 70 12.14 22.43 -10.72
C SER A 70 13.66 22.27 -10.64
N MET A 71 14.16 21.09 -10.24
CA MET A 71 15.59 20.81 -10.13
C MET A 71 16.29 20.84 -11.51
N PHE A 72 15.69 20.26 -12.55
CA PHE A 72 16.28 20.26 -13.89
C PHE A 72 16.27 21.67 -14.51
N LYS A 73 15.19 22.43 -14.29
CA LYS A 73 15.12 23.87 -14.62
C LYS A 73 16.26 24.67 -13.98
N GLN A 74 16.52 24.45 -12.69
CA GLN A 74 17.60 25.12 -11.96
C GLN A 74 18.98 24.66 -12.44
N LEU A 75 19.16 23.38 -12.76
CA LEU A 75 20.39 22.85 -13.33
C LEU A 75 20.71 23.51 -14.68
N LEU A 76 19.77 23.53 -15.63
CA LEU A 76 19.98 24.18 -16.93
C LEU A 76 20.29 25.68 -16.79
N ALA A 77 19.62 26.38 -15.87
CA ALA A 77 19.89 27.78 -15.59
C ALA A 77 21.30 28.00 -14.98
N ARG A 78 21.74 27.12 -14.07
CA ARG A 78 23.10 27.13 -13.50
C ARG A 78 24.16 26.88 -14.57
N GLU A 79 23.99 25.87 -15.41
CA GLU A 79 24.95 25.52 -16.47
C GLU A 79 25.05 26.64 -17.53
N LEU A 80 23.95 27.32 -17.87
CA LEU A 80 24.00 28.50 -18.74
C LEU A 80 24.68 29.70 -18.04
N TRP A 81 24.44 29.91 -16.75
CA TRP A 81 25.13 30.94 -15.98
C TRP A 81 26.64 30.69 -15.91
N VAL A 82 27.06 29.46 -15.61
CA VAL A 82 28.49 29.08 -15.52
C VAL A 82 29.20 29.22 -16.87
N SER A 83 28.52 28.94 -17.99
CA SER A 83 29.11 29.01 -19.33
C SER A 83 29.07 30.40 -19.98
N GLU A 84 28.07 31.24 -19.70
CA GLU A 84 27.90 32.54 -20.38
C GLU A 84 27.78 33.77 -19.46
N ASN A 85 27.80 33.58 -18.14
CA ASN A 85 27.50 34.60 -17.11
C ASN A 85 26.15 35.29 -17.36
N LYS A 86 25.14 34.51 -17.79
CA LYS A 86 23.79 34.98 -18.14
C LYS A 86 22.71 34.02 -17.66
N SER A 87 21.66 34.57 -17.10
CA SER A 87 20.44 33.82 -16.79
C SER A 87 19.61 33.57 -18.07
N PRO A 88 18.97 32.41 -18.21
CA PRO A 88 17.96 32.20 -19.25
C PRO A 88 16.70 33.01 -18.93
N ASN A 89 16.04 33.56 -19.95
CA ASN A 89 14.67 34.05 -19.78
C ASN A 89 13.66 32.87 -19.73
N SER A 90 12.45 33.13 -19.22
CA SER A 90 11.39 32.13 -19.03
C SER A 90 11.02 31.40 -20.32
N ASP A 91 10.96 32.13 -21.43
CA ASP A 91 10.39 31.66 -22.67
C ASP A 91 11.38 30.76 -23.40
N ALA A 92 12.66 31.17 -23.42
CA ALA A 92 13.77 30.35 -23.90
C ALA A 92 13.90 29.05 -23.09
N LEU A 93 13.72 29.10 -21.77
CA LEU A 93 13.74 27.92 -20.92
C LEU A 93 12.57 26.98 -21.20
N ASN A 94 11.35 27.50 -21.30
CA ASN A 94 10.17 26.68 -21.63
C ASN A 94 10.22 26.09 -23.04
N GLN A 95 10.70 26.85 -24.03
CA GLN A 95 10.95 26.34 -25.39
C GLN A 95 11.97 25.20 -25.39
N ALA A 96 13.10 25.37 -24.68
CA ALA A 96 14.11 24.32 -24.57
C ALA A 96 13.52 23.06 -23.92
N LEU A 97 12.81 23.20 -22.81
CA LEU A 97 12.21 22.06 -22.09
C LEU A 97 11.18 21.30 -22.91
N ASN A 98 10.37 21.98 -23.73
CA ASN A 98 9.44 21.32 -24.65
C ASN A 98 10.20 20.41 -25.65
N VAL A 99 11.33 20.88 -26.19
CA VAL A 99 12.16 20.07 -27.10
C VAL A 99 12.89 18.95 -26.36
N ILE A 100 13.45 19.21 -25.18
CA ILE A 100 14.18 18.22 -24.38
C ILE A 100 13.25 17.09 -23.94
N GLU A 101 12.02 17.40 -23.53
CA GLU A 101 11.01 16.40 -23.18
C GLU A 101 10.55 15.60 -24.41
N ALA A 102 10.34 16.26 -25.56
CA ALA A 102 10.04 15.56 -26.81
C ALA A 102 11.16 14.57 -27.18
N LYS A 103 12.43 14.99 -27.13
CA LYS A 103 13.59 14.09 -27.30
C LYS A 103 13.57 12.93 -26.31
N ALA A 104 13.30 13.20 -25.03
CA ALA A 104 13.24 12.17 -23.98
C ALA A 104 12.13 11.12 -24.21
N ILE A 105 10.98 11.52 -24.76
CA ILE A 105 9.81 10.66 -25.00
C ILE A 105 9.87 9.91 -26.34
N TYR A 106 10.35 10.55 -27.41
CA TYR A 106 10.28 10.01 -28.78
C TYR A 106 11.62 9.46 -29.29
N ASP A 107 12.75 10.05 -28.88
CA ASP A 107 14.09 9.61 -29.30
C ASP A 107 14.80 8.79 -28.20
N GLY A 108 14.40 8.99 -26.95
CA GLY A 108 14.94 8.31 -25.76
C GLY A 108 14.40 6.90 -25.54
N GLN A 109 15.10 6.12 -24.72
CA GLN A 109 14.62 4.80 -24.29
C GLN A 109 13.47 4.96 -23.28
N CYS A 110 12.50 4.04 -23.30
CA CYS A 110 11.50 3.90 -22.23
C CYS A 110 12.08 3.01 -21.12
N ILE A 111 12.16 3.53 -19.89
CA ILE A 111 12.82 2.89 -18.75
C ILE A 111 11.88 2.87 -17.56
N LYS A 112 11.62 1.67 -17.03
CA LYS A 112 10.85 1.50 -15.80
C LYS A 112 11.60 2.11 -14.61
N LEU A 113 10.94 3.04 -13.92
CA LEU A 113 11.44 3.61 -12.67
C LEU A 113 10.81 2.91 -11.46
N TYR A 114 11.63 2.63 -10.45
CA TYR A 114 11.22 1.95 -9.22
C TYR A 114 11.06 2.94 -8.06
N ASN A 115 10.28 2.61 -7.04
CA ASN A 115 10.15 3.44 -5.83
C ASN A 115 10.65 2.66 -4.61
N ARG A 116 11.74 3.15 -3.99
CA ARG A 116 12.45 2.61 -2.82
C ARG A 116 13.05 1.21 -2.95
N VAL A 117 12.39 0.25 -3.60
CA VAL A 117 12.93 -1.10 -3.85
C VAL A 117 12.72 -1.56 -5.29
N ALA A 118 13.63 -2.40 -5.78
CA ALA A 118 13.58 -3.02 -7.09
C ALA A 118 14.09 -4.46 -7.04
N GLU A 119 13.67 -5.28 -8.00
CA GLU A 119 14.27 -6.58 -8.31
C GLU A 119 14.88 -6.50 -9.71
N HIS A 120 16.05 -7.10 -9.88
CA HIS A 120 16.69 -7.28 -11.19
C HIS A 120 17.64 -8.48 -11.15
N ASP A 121 17.46 -9.42 -12.08
CA ASP A 121 18.23 -10.67 -12.24
C ASP A 121 18.48 -11.42 -10.91
N GLY A 122 17.42 -11.54 -10.09
CA GLY A 122 17.43 -12.26 -8.81
C GLY A 122 18.13 -11.54 -7.67
N CYS A 123 18.56 -10.29 -7.87
CA CYS A 123 19.07 -9.40 -6.83
C CYS A 123 17.97 -8.40 -6.43
N PHE A 124 17.87 -8.07 -5.15
CA PHE A 124 17.04 -6.96 -4.68
C PHE A 124 17.92 -5.71 -4.50
N TYR A 125 17.37 -4.56 -4.83
CA TYR A 125 18.03 -3.27 -4.67
C TYR A 125 17.16 -2.39 -3.78
N TYR A 126 17.72 -1.92 -2.66
CA TYR A 126 17.07 -0.97 -1.75
C TYR A 126 17.74 0.40 -1.89
N ASP A 127 16.94 1.44 -2.05
CA ASP A 127 17.35 2.80 -2.41
C ASP A 127 17.71 3.65 -1.18
N LEU A 128 18.95 4.16 -1.13
CA LEU A 128 19.42 5.04 -0.05
C LEU A 128 19.05 6.52 -0.28
N CYS A 129 18.43 6.87 -1.40
CA CYS A 129 18.00 8.24 -1.76
C CYS A 129 19.13 9.29 -1.88
N ASP A 130 20.35 8.85 -2.20
CA ASP A 130 21.54 9.72 -2.33
C ASP A 130 22.43 9.40 -3.55
N GLY A 131 21.95 8.54 -4.45
CA GLY A 131 22.70 8.02 -5.60
C GLY A 131 23.31 6.64 -5.36
N GLN A 132 23.24 6.11 -4.14
CA GLN A 132 23.64 4.75 -3.80
C GLN A 132 22.41 3.85 -3.53
N ALA A 133 22.62 2.54 -3.64
CA ALA A 133 21.65 1.52 -3.31
C ALA A 133 22.32 0.35 -2.57
N VAL A 134 21.57 -0.32 -1.71
CA VAL A 134 21.97 -1.60 -1.12
C VAL A 134 21.57 -2.71 -2.09
N ARG A 135 22.56 -3.36 -2.69
CA ARG A 135 22.36 -4.58 -3.48
C ARG A 135 22.36 -5.78 -2.55
N ILE A 136 21.30 -6.57 -2.61
CA ILE A 136 21.04 -7.72 -1.74
C ILE A 136 20.95 -8.96 -2.63
N THR A 137 21.74 -9.98 -2.29
CA THR A 137 21.80 -11.26 -2.99
C THR A 137 21.45 -12.38 -2.01
N LYS A 138 21.37 -13.62 -2.49
CA LYS A 138 21.23 -14.82 -1.63
C LYS A 138 22.49 -15.19 -0.81
N PHE A 139 23.55 -14.38 -0.85
CA PHE A 139 24.83 -14.68 -0.20
C PHE A 139 25.31 -13.54 0.70
N SER A 140 25.13 -12.29 0.26
CA SER A 140 25.56 -11.08 0.96
C SER A 140 24.74 -9.87 0.50
N TRP A 141 25.00 -8.73 1.14
CA TRP A 141 24.58 -7.42 0.65
C TRP A 141 25.74 -6.42 0.69
N GLU A 142 25.70 -5.42 -0.19
CA GLU A 142 26.70 -4.37 -0.34
C GLU A 142 26.04 -3.03 -0.67
N VAL A 143 26.63 -1.92 -0.24
CA VAL A 143 26.25 -0.58 -0.72
C VAL A 143 27.02 -0.33 -2.01
N THR A 144 26.32 0.07 -3.07
CA THR A 144 26.89 0.31 -4.41
C THR A 144 26.28 1.56 -5.04
N ASP A 145 27.07 2.30 -5.79
CA ASP A 145 26.65 3.36 -6.70
C ASP A 145 26.40 2.84 -8.13
N THR A 146 26.68 1.56 -8.38
CA THR A 146 26.59 0.95 -9.71
C THR A 146 25.55 -0.18 -9.68
N PHE A 147 24.40 0.06 -10.32
CA PHE A 147 23.26 -0.88 -10.34
C PHE A 147 22.38 -0.68 -11.60
N PRO A 148 21.82 -1.76 -12.19
CA PRO A 148 21.22 -1.75 -13.54
C PRO A 148 19.77 -1.22 -13.62
N ILE A 149 19.30 -0.52 -12.58
CA ILE A 149 17.92 -0.02 -12.46
C ILE A 149 17.92 1.44 -12.00
N LEU A 150 16.80 2.15 -12.23
CA LEU A 150 16.66 3.56 -11.83
C LEU A 150 15.50 3.74 -10.85
N PHE A 151 15.67 4.64 -9.88
CA PHE A 151 14.64 4.99 -8.90
C PHE A 151 13.98 6.35 -9.24
N LYS A 152 12.64 6.39 -9.14
CA LYS A 152 11.83 7.63 -9.23
C LYS A 152 11.97 8.41 -7.92
N ARG A 153 12.29 9.71 -8.02
CA ARG A 153 12.48 10.61 -6.86
C ARG A 153 11.24 11.43 -6.58
N TYR A 154 10.89 11.56 -5.31
CA TYR A 154 9.82 12.44 -4.82
C TYR A 154 10.34 13.38 -3.72
N SER A 155 9.84 14.62 -3.70
CA SER A 155 10.34 15.71 -2.84
C SER A 155 10.15 15.53 -1.33
N HIS A 156 9.33 14.54 -0.94
CA HIS A 156 9.15 14.13 0.45
C HIS A 156 10.21 13.14 0.92
N GLN A 157 10.85 12.37 0.04
CA GLN A 157 11.81 11.33 0.41
C GLN A 157 13.07 11.93 1.06
N HIS A 158 13.60 11.22 2.06
CA HIS A 158 14.89 11.52 2.68
C HIS A 158 15.92 10.42 2.39
N LYS A 159 17.21 10.81 2.48
CA LYS A 159 18.34 9.88 2.51
C LYS A 159 18.14 8.87 3.65
N GLN A 160 18.37 7.59 3.36
CA GLN A 160 18.42 6.56 4.38
C GLN A 160 19.81 6.52 5.04
N VAL A 161 19.87 6.07 6.29
CA VAL A 161 21.15 5.83 6.96
C VAL A 161 21.91 4.69 6.26
N GLU A 162 23.23 4.79 6.21
CA GLU A 162 24.06 3.72 5.67
C GLU A 162 24.00 2.50 6.60
N PRO A 163 23.60 1.30 6.11
CA PRO A 163 23.42 0.12 6.96
C PRO A 163 24.74 -0.43 7.48
N LYS A 164 24.74 -0.94 8.72
CA LYS A 164 25.92 -1.51 9.38
C LYS A 164 25.71 -2.96 9.77
N ARG A 165 26.72 -3.79 9.50
CA ARG A 165 26.77 -5.20 9.91
C ARG A 165 27.00 -5.36 11.42
N GLY A 166 26.68 -6.53 11.95
CA GLY A 166 26.98 -6.89 13.35
C GLY A 166 25.98 -6.37 14.39
N GLY A 167 24.81 -5.90 13.95
CA GLY A 167 23.71 -5.55 14.85
C GLY A 167 23.03 -6.77 15.50
N ASN A 168 22.12 -6.49 16.43
CA ASN A 168 21.17 -7.47 16.95
C ASN A 168 19.74 -7.04 16.59
N ILE A 169 19.04 -7.85 15.80
CA ILE A 169 17.66 -7.59 15.37
C ILE A 169 16.70 -7.35 16.56
N HIS A 170 16.94 -8.01 17.69
CA HIS A 170 16.13 -7.87 18.90
C HIS A 170 16.29 -6.50 19.58
N ASN A 171 17.29 -5.69 19.21
CA ASN A 171 17.41 -4.31 19.68
C ASN A 171 16.21 -3.45 19.23
N LEU A 172 15.48 -3.83 18.17
CA LEU A 172 14.24 -3.17 17.78
C LEU A 172 13.20 -3.14 18.91
N PHE A 173 13.15 -4.17 19.77
CA PHE A 173 12.24 -4.25 20.91
C PHE A 173 12.58 -3.28 22.07
N LYS A 174 13.71 -2.57 22.00
CA LYS A 174 13.98 -1.41 22.89
C LYS A 174 13.06 -0.22 22.55
N PHE A 175 12.55 -0.16 21.33
CA PHE A 175 11.87 1.01 20.75
C PHE A 175 10.38 0.77 20.44
N ILE A 176 9.95 -0.49 20.32
CA ILE A 176 8.54 -0.86 20.05
C ILE A 176 7.90 -1.60 21.23
N ASN A 177 6.68 -1.19 21.59
CA ASN A 177 5.93 -1.75 22.73
C ASN A 177 5.12 -2.99 22.29
N VAL A 178 5.80 -4.11 22.09
CA VAL A 178 5.19 -5.38 21.67
C VAL A 178 5.50 -6.46 22.71
N LYS A 179 4.52 -6.81 23.54
CA LYS A 179 4.71 -7.75 24.66
C LYS A 179 4.58 -9.23 24.27
N GLN A 180 3.56 -9.58 23.47
CA GLN A 180 3.26 -10.96 23.10
C GLN A 180 4.30 -11.52 22.12
N GLU A 181 4.84 -12.72 22.37
CA GLU A 181 5.92 -13.32 21.56
C GLU A 181 5.53 -13.61 20.10
N SER A 182 4.28 -14.01 19.84
CA SER A 182 3.74 -14.15 18.49
C SER A 182 3.77 -12.82 17.73
N HIS A 183 3.34 -11.73 18.38
CA HIS A 183 3.36 -10.38 17.83
C HIS A 183 4.79 -9.85 17.66
N LYS A 184 5.72 -10.20 18.55
CA LYS A 184 7.15 -9.88 18.38
C LYS A 184 7.68 -10.46 17.06
N LEU A 185 7.47 -11.75 16.81
CA LEU A 185 7.92 -12.38 15.57
C LEU A 185 7.28 -11.74 14.32
N LEU A 186 5.96 -11.49 14.33
CA LEU A 186 5.27 -10.77 13.25
C LEU A 186 5.87 -9.36 13.02
N SER A 187 6.21 -8.64 14.10
CA SER A 187 6.79 -7.30 14.01
C SER A 187 8.25 -7.24 13.55
N LEU A 188 8.99 -8.37 13.58
CA LEU A 188 10.28 -8.50 12.89
C LEU A 188 10.09 -8.85 11.42
N VAL A 189 9.22 -9.83 11.14
CA VAL A 189 9.05 -10.38 9.80
C VAL A 189 8.40 -9.38 8.85
N TYR A 190 7.37 -8.65 9.29
CA TYR A 190 6.67 -7.68 8.45
C TYR A 190 7.60 -6.63 7.81
N PRO A 191 8.37 -5.81 8.57
CA PRO A 191 9.21 -4.79 7.96
C PRO A 191 10.33 -5.36 7.08
N ILE A 192 10.87 -6.55 7.40
CA ILE A 192 11.84 -7.21 6.52
C ILE A 192 11.17 -7.69 5.22
N SER A 193 9.94 -8.22 5.29
CA SER A 193 9.19 -8.61 4.10
C SER A 193 8.88 -7.42 3.20
N CYS A 194 8.64 -6.23 3.75
CA CYS A 194 8.43 -5.00 2.99
C CYS A 194 9.59 -4.62 2.07
N ILE A 195 10.78 -5.24 2.17
CA ILE A 195 11.90 -5.01 1.25
C ILE A 195 11.84 -5.98 0.05
N VAL A 196 11.06 -7.06 0.14
CA VAL A 196 10.83 -8.01 -0.96
C VAL A 196 9.98 -7.34 -2.06
N PRO A 197 10.52 -7.16 -3.29
CA PRO A 197 9.77 -6.55 -4.38
C PRO A 197 8.71 -7.51 -4.96
N GLY A 198 7.62 -6.95 -5.49
CA GLY A 198 6.65 -7.67 -6.32
C GLY A 198 5.72 -8.66 -5.62
N ILE A 199 5.80 -8.85 -4.29
CA ILE A 199 4.87 -9.70 -3.54
C ILE A 199 3.75 -8.89 -2.86
N PRO A 200 2.54 -9.46 -2.70
CA PRO A 200 1.50 -8.87 -1.86
C PRO A 200 1.95 -8.74 -0.40
N HIS A 201 1.86 -7.53 0.15
CA HIS A 201 2.20 -7.25 1.55
C HIS A 201 0.93 -7.10 2.36
N PRO A 202 0.80 -7.77 3.52
CA PRO A 202 -0.38 -7.60 4.37
C PRO A 202 -0.41 -6.19 4.97
N ILE A 203 -1.60 -5.69 5.21
CA ILE A 203 -1.79 -4.39 5.86
C ILE A 203 -1.43 -4.52 7.33
N PHE A 204 -0.54 -3.66 7.82
CA PHE A 204 -0.08 -3.72 9.21
C PHE A 204 -0.93 -2.82 10.10
N HIS A 205 -1.74 -3.42 10.97
CA HIS A 205 -2.71 -2.72 11.81
C HIS A 205 -2.42 -2.91 13.31
N PRO A 206 -1.48 -2.15 13.89
CA PRO A 206 -1.37 -2.03 15.34
C PRO A 206 -2.61 -1.32 15.90
N TYR A 207 -3.19 -1.90 16.94
CA TYR A 207 -4.41 -1.46 17.60
C TYR A 207 -4.31 -1.64 19.13
N GLY A 208 -5.26 -1.08 19.87
CA GLY A 208 -5.26 -1.04 21.34
C GLY A 208 -5.38 0.39 21.88
N ASP A 209 -5.11 0.58 23.15
CA ASP A 209 -5.40 1.84 23.86
C ASP A 209 -4.61 3.08 23.38
N GLN A 210 -5.10 4.26 23.77
CA GLN A 210 -4.34 5.51 23.66
C GLN A 210 -3.10 5.46 24.57
N GLY A 211 -1.94 5.82 24.02
CA GLY A 211 -0.66 5.73 24.73
C GLY A 211 0.00 4.33 24.68
N ALA A 212 -0.42 3.46 23.77
CA ALA A 212 0.24 2.17 23.49
C ALA A 212 1.50 2.27 22.60
N GLY A 213 1.80 3.44 22.01
CA GLY A 213 2.99 3.65 21.15
C GLY A 213 2.79 3.32 19.66
N LYS A 214 1.54 3.21 19.18
CA LYS A 214 1.21 2.86 17.78
C LYS A 214 1.82 3.82 16.74
N THR A 215 1.62 5.13 16.92
CA THR A 215 2.20 6.19 16.07
C THR A 215 3.72 6.15 16.09
N SER A 216 4.33 6.00 17.27
CA SER A 216 5.78 5.83 17.43
C SER A 216 6.31 4.65 16.63
N MET A 217 5.65 3.49 16.69
CA MET A 217 6.01 2.30 15.90
C MET A 217 5.93 2.57 14.39
N PHE A 218 4.93 3.32 13.93
CA PHE A 218 4.81 3.73 12.53
C PHE A 218 5.96 4.65 12.09
N THR A 219 6.30 5.67 12.88
CA THR A 219 7.45 6.54 12.60
C THR A 219 8.76 5.74 12.52
N LEU A 220 9.02 4.84 13.49
CA LEU A 220 10.23 4.01 13.49
C LEU A 220 10.30 3.08 12.27
N PHE A 221 9.18 2.45 11.89
CA PHE A 221 9.12 1.61 10.68
C PHE A 221 9.25 2.44 9.39
N LYS A 222 8.69 3.66 9.34
CA LYS A 222 8.87 4.59 8.23
C LYS A 222 10.34 4.97 8.07
N LEU A 223 11.04 5.26 9.17
CA LEU A 223 12.47 5.58 9.18
C LEU A 223 13.37 4.39 8.83
N LEU A 224 12.94 3.14 9.05
CA LEU A 224 13.69 1.94 8.62
C LEU A 224 13.46 1.60 7.14
N LEU A 225 12.27 1.86 6.60
CA LEU A 225 11.88 1.33 5.28
C LEU A 225 11.76 2.38 4.18
N ASP A 226 11.28 3.59 4.50
CA ASP A 226 11.07 4.64 3.50
C ASP A 226 11.10 6.06 4.13
N PRO A 227 12.28 6.53 4.61
CA PRO A 227 12.44 7.85 5.22
C PRO A 227 11.83 8.97 4.40
N SER A 228 11.11 9.86 5.08
CA SER A 228 10.27 10.89 4.48
C SER A 228 10.14 12.09 5.41
N LYS A 229 9.89 13.29 4.86
CA LYS A 229 9.45 14.48 5.62
C LYS A 229 8.10 14.29 6.32
N LEU A 230 7.35 13.28 5.86
CA LEU A 230 6.08 12.84 6.41
C LEU A 230 6.32 11.46 7.06
N ASP A 231 6.56 11.45 8.37
CA ASP A 231 6.77 10.22 9.16
C ASP A 231 5.52 9.34 9.20
N VAL A 232 4.34 9.98 9.20
CA VAL A 232 3.03 9.35 9.10
C VAL A 232 2.13 10.16 8.16
N LEU A 233 1.10 9.50 7.64
CA LEU A 233 0.12 10.03 6.71
C LEU A 233 -1.22 10.23 7.42
N ILE A 234 -1.94 11.28 7.07
CA ILE A 234 -3.32 11.52 7.54
C ILE A 234 -4.33 10.79 6.65
N THR A 235 -5.58 10.69 7.12
CA THR A 235 -6.69 10.15 6.31
C THR A 235 -6.84 10.97 5.01
N PRO A 236 -6.76 10.37 3.81
CA PRO A 236 -7.04 11.07 2.56
C PRO A 236 -8.53 11.42 2.45
N ARG A 237 -8.83 12.55 1.82
CA ARG A 237 -10.18 13.11 1.69
C ARG A 237 -10.98 12.45 0.57
N ASN A 238 -10.29 11.97 -0.47
CA ASN A 238 -10.90 11.36 -1.66
C ASN A 238 -9.98 10.31 -2.31
N GLN A 239 -10.50 9.64 -3.34
CA GLN A 239 -9.79 8.58 -4.08
C GLN A 239 -8.55 9.09 -4.82
N GLU A 240 -8.60 10.28 -5.43
CA GLU A 240 -7.49 10.84 -6.22
C GLU A 240 -6.27 11.19 -5.36
N GLU A 241 -6.52 11.73 -4.16
CA GLU A 241 -5.50 12.02 -3.15
C GLU A 241 -4.85 10.73 -2.64
N LEU A 242 -5.64 9.68 -2.37
CA LEU A 242 -5.10 8.38 -1.99
C LEU A 242 -4.23 7.77 -3.10
N VAL A 243 -4.68 7.78 -4.36
CA VAL A 243 -3.90 7.27 -5.50
C VAL A 243 -2.58 8.03 -5.64
N GLN A 244 -2.58 9.35 -5.45
CA GLN A 244 -1.35 10.15 -5.48
C GLN A 244 -0.40 9.83 -4.31
N ILE A 245 -0.94 9.65 -3.09
CA ILE A 245 -0.15 9.23 -1.92
C ILE A 245 0.51 7.86 -2.19
N LEU A 246 -0.26 6.90 -2.72
CA LEU A 246 0.20 5.56 -3.06
C LEU A 246 1.20 5.54 -4.23
N GLU A 247 1.12 6.43 -5.22
CA GLU A 247 2.14 6.53 -6.27
C GLU A 247 3.48 6.95 -5.66
N HIS A 248 3.47 8.06 -4.91
CA HIS A 248 4.65 8.75 -4.39
C HIS A 248 5.39 7.99 -3.27
N HIS A 249 4.68 7.39 -2.32
CA HIS A 249 5.29 6.72 -1.17
C HIS A 249 5.45 5.23 -1.44
N TYR A 250 6.55 4.61 -0.97
CA TYR A 250 6.67 3.15 -1.00
C TYR A 250 6.00 2.49 0.21
N VAL A 251 6.18 3.09 1.38
CA VAL A 251 5.52 2.67 2.63
C VAL A 251 4.53 3.75 3.08
N CYS A 252 3.27 3.39 3.20
CA CYS A 252 2.18 4.29 3.55
C CYS A 252 1.65 3.98 4.96
N MET A 253 2.08 4.74 5.97
CA MET A 253 1.65 4.59 7.36
C MET A 253 0.55 5.60 7.69
N PHE A 254 -0.72 5.21 7.59
CA PHE A 254 -1.86 6.07 7.90
C PHE A 254 -2.19 6.05 9.40
N ASP A 255 -1.94 7.16 10.07
CA ASP A 255 -2.06 7.32 11.52
C ASP A 255 -3.37 8.01 11.92
N ASN A 256 -3.89 7.65 13.11
CA ASN A 256 -5.08 8.24 13.73
C ASN A 256 -6.31 8.30 12.80
N LEU A 257 -6.51 7.25 12.01
CA LEU A 257 -7.72 7.06 11.23
C LEU A 257 -8.92 6.93 12.19
N SER A 258 -9.91 7.80 12.02
CA SER A 258 -11.11 7.89 12.88
C SER A 258 -12.39 7.40 12.17
N ALA A 259 -12.40 7.41 10.84
CA ALA A 259 -13.44 6.81 10.02
C ALA A 259 -12.80 6.03 8.86
N PHE A 260 -13.45 4.94 8.46
CA PHE A 260 -12.96 4.06 7.41
C PHE A 260 -14.04 3.87 6.32
N PRO A 261 -14.18 4.83 5.38
CA PRO A 261 -15.24 4.82 4.39
C PRO A 261 -15.05 3.69 3.37
N ASP A 262 -16.15 3.29 2.71
CA ASP A 262 -16.11 2.12 1.83
C ASP A 262 -15.05 2.25 0.72
N TRP A 263 -14.99 3.39 0.04
CA TRP A 263 -14.01 3.64 -1.03
C TRP A 263 -12.54 3.49 -0.59
N LEU A 264 -12.22 3.81 0.68
CA LEU A 264 -10.86 3.73 1.22
C LEU A 264 -10.44 2.27 1.40
N SER A 265 -11.32 1.47 2.02
CA SER A 265 -11.09 0.04 2.19
C SER A 265 -10.88 -0.69 0.86
N ASP A 266 -11.67 -0.35 -0.17
CA ASP A 266 -11.59 -1.05 -1.46
C ASP A 266 -10.29 -0.71 -2.21
N LEU A 267 -9.87 0.57 -2.20
CA LEU A 267 -8.60 0.98 -2.80
C LEU A 267 -7.38 0.42 -2.04
N LEU A 268 -7.42 0.36 -0.70
CA LEU A 268 -6.34 -0.24 0.08
C LEU A 268 -6.25 -1.76 -0.10
N SER A 269 -7.38 -2.48 -0.24
CA SER A 269 -7.40 -3.91 -0.61
C SER A 269 -6.76 -4.18 -1.97
N GLN A 270 -6.90 -3.25 -2.93
CA GLN A 270 -6.25 -3.34 -4.24
C GLN A 270 -4.76 -3.01 -4.15
N ALA A 271 -4.41 -1.95 -3.41
CA ALA A 271 -3.04 -1.45 -3.30
C ALA A 271 -2.08 -2.38 -2.54
N CYS A 272 -2.58 -3.19 -1.59
CA CYS A 272 -1.76 -4.18 -0.89
C CYS A 272 -1.41 -5.41 -1.77
N THR A 273 -2.21 -5.68 -2.82
CA THR A 273 -2.02 -6.83 -3.72
C THR A 273 -1.63 -6.48 -5.16
N GLY A 274 -1.36 -5.21 -5.47
CA GLY A 274 -0.87 -4.78 -6.80
C GLY A 274 -1.95 -4.57 -7.86
N GLY A 275 -3.13 -4.09 -7.45
CA GLY A 275 -4.21 -3.72 -8.35
C GLY A 275 -3.88 -2.53 -9.28
N GLY A 276 -4.55 -2.49 -10.42
CA GLY A 276 -4.51 -1.36 -11.35
C GLY A 276 -5.53 -0.28 -10.97
N PHE A 277 -5.07 0.95 -10.89
CA PHE A 277 -5.87 2.16 -10.65
C PHE A 277 -5.88 3.01 -11.91
N CYS A 278 -7.05 3.44 -12.37
CA CYS A 278 -7.15 4.39 -13.48
C CYS A 278 -7.31 5.80 -12.93
N LYS A 279 -6.54 6.76 -13.45
CA LYS A 279 -6.72 8.18 -13.15
C LYS A 279 -6.75 8.97 -14.45
N ARG A 280 -7.81 9.78 -14.61
CA ARG A 280 -7.88 10.79 -15.67
C ARG A 280 -6.82 11.85 -15.45
N LYS A 281 -6.08 12.18 -16.50
CA LYS A 281 -5.05 13.21 -16.48
C LYS A 281 -5.71 14.59 -16.35
N LEU A 282 -5.53 15.22 -15.19
CA LEU A 282 -6.03 16.59 -14.95
C LEU A 282 -5.44 17.55 -16.01
N TYR A 283 -6.32 18.30 -16.68
CA TYR A 283 -6.02 19.28 -17.74
C TYR A 283 -5.67 18.74 -19.14
N THR A 284 -5.96 17.48 -19.44
CA THR A 284 -6.14 17.02 -20.83
C THR A 284 -7.33 16.08 -20.90
N ASP A 285 -8.42 16.52 -21.54
CA ASP A 285 -9.60 15.70 -21.74
C ASP A 285 -9.24 14.43 -22.55
N ASP A 286 -9.81 13.29 -22.15
CA ASP A 286 -9.72 11.94 -22.76
C ASP A 286 -8.44 11.07 -22.59
N GLU A 287 -7.40 11.49 -21.86
CA GLU A 287 -6.27 10.58 -21.50
C GLU A 287 -6.40 9.98 -20.07
N ASP A 288 -6.72 8.68 -20.01
CA ASP A 288 -6.72 7.85 -18.79
C ASP A 288 -5.34 7.18 -18.59
N ILE A 289 -4.67 7.42 -17.46
CA ILE A 289 -3.42 6.75 -17.08
C ILE A 289 -3.73 5.59 -16.13
N ILE A 290 -3.27 4.39 -16.50
CA ILE A 290 -3.40 3.17 -15.68
C ILE A 290 -2.12 3.00 -14.85
N TYR A 291 -2.25 3.14 -13.54
CA TYR A 291 -1.19 2.91 -12.57
C TYR A 291 -1.35 1.53 -11.91
N GLN A 292 -0.42 0.61 -12.10
CA GLN A 292 -0.38 -0.61 -11.30
C GLN A 292 0.40 -0.35 -10.00
N ILE A 293 -0.31 -0.20 -8.87
CA ILE A 293 0.30 0.24 -7.61
C ILE A 293 0.22 -0.88 -6.57
N GLN A 294 1.40 -1.29 -6.09
CA GLN A 294 1.59 -2.24 -4.99
C GLN A 294 2.43 -1.57 -3.91
N ARG A 295 1.90 -1.48 -2.68
CA ARG A 295 2.53 -0.73 -1.56
C ARG A 295 2.39 -1.42 -0.22
N CYS A 296 3.37 -1.17 0.65
CA CYS A 296 3.34 -1.59 2.04
C CYS A 296 2.49 -0.58 2.83
N ILE A 297 1.40 -1.03 3.44
CA ILE A 297 0.39 -0.16 4.05
C ILE A 297 0.28 -0.48 5.53
N GLY A 298 0.40 0.55 6.37
CA GLY A 298 0.02 0.49 7.77
C GLY A 298 -1.20 1.35 8.05
N LEU A 299 -2.11 0.88 8.91
CA LEU A 299 -3.29 1.61 9.37
C LEU A 299 -3.30 1.61 10.91
N ASN A 300 -3.58 2.73 11.56
CA ASN A 300 -3.90 2.70 13.00
C ASN A 300 -5.02 3.66 13.37
N GLY A 301 -5.62 3.41 14.52
CA GLY A 301 -6.67 4.22 15.12
C GLY A 301 -6.89 3.85 16.58
N ILE A 302 -7.89 4.46 17.21
CA ILE A 302 -8.31 4.11 18.57
C ILE A 302 -9.13 2.81 18.57
N ASN A 303 -10.01 2.66 17.58
CA ASN A 303 -10.85 1.47 17.40
C ASN A 303 -10.26 0.53 16.33
N LEU A 304 -10.74 -0.72 16.28
CA LEU A 304 -10.51 -1.59 15.13
C LEU A 304 -11.23 -1.00 13.90
N LEU A 305 -10.47 -0.57 12.90
CA LEU A 305 -10.99 0.13 11.72
C LEU A 305 -11.44 -0.83 10.62
N VAL A 306 -10.72 -1.96 10.51
CA VAL A 306 -10.97 -2.99 9.52
C VAL A 306 -12.12 -3.86 10.00
N SER A 307 -13.33 -3.57 9.51
CA SER A 307 -14.55 -4.33 9.82
C SER A 307 -15.05 -5.19 8.66
N ARG A 308 -14.40 -5.09 7.49
CA ARG A 308 -14.72 -5.88 6.28
C ARG A 308 -13.76 -7.04 6.13
N ALA A 309 -14.31 -8.26 6.07
CA ALA A 309 -13.56 -9.51 5.94
C ALA A 309 -12.50 -9.47 4.81
N ASP A 310 -12.82 -8.90 3.64
CA ASP A 310 -11.90 -8.91 2.50
C ASP A 310 -10.57 -8.16 2.74
N LEU A 311 -10.61 -7.08 3.53
CA LEU A 311 -9.43 -6.35 3.96
C LEU A 311 -8.81 -7.01 5.20
N MET A 312 -9.63 -7.59 6.07
CA MET A 312 -9.20 -8.27 7.29
C MET A 312 -8.30 -9.48 6.98
N ASP A 313 -8.72 -10.36 6.07
CA ASP A 313 -7.95 -11.54 5.63
C ASP A 313 -6.56 -11.19 5.06
N ARG A 314 -6.34 -9.91 4.75
CA ARG A 314 -5.10 -9.34 4.22
C ARG A 314 -4.39 -8.44 5.22
N THR A 315 -4.83 -8.41 6.48
CA THR A 315 -4.30 -7.57 7.56
C THR A 315 -3.49 -8.43 8.54
N ILE A 316 -2.49 -7.83 9.17
CA ILE A 316 -1.88 -8.31 10.43
C ILE A 316 -2.38 -7.37 11.52
N LEU A 317 -3.12 -7.90 12.49
CA LEU A 317 -3.45 -7.16 13.70
C LEU A 317 -2.30 -7.24 14.69
N LEU A 318 -1.90 -6.13 15.28
CA LEU A 318 -0.92 -6.13 16.37
C LEU A 318 -1.52 -5.48 17.61
N HIS A 319 -2.00 -6.28 18.54
CA HIS A 319 -2.48 -5.75 19.82
C HIS A 319 -1.30 -5.16 20.60
N MET A 320 -1.39 -3.88 20.92
CA MET A 320 -0.43 -3.13 21.73
C MET A 320 -1.13 -2.61 22.99
N GLU A 321 -0.65 -3.04 24.15
CA GLU A 321 -1.12 -2.57 25.45
C GLU A 321 -0.64 -1.15 25.75
N ARG A 322 -1.32 -0.44 26.66
CA ARG A 322 -0.88 0.89 27.11
C ARG A 322 0.53 0.85 27.73
N ILE A 323 1.33 1.89 27.48
CA ILE A 323 2.65 2.05 28.12
C ILE A 323 2.45 2.59 29.55
N GLU A 324 2.87 1.78 30.52
CA GLU A 324 2.88 2.12 31.94
C GLU A 324 3.68 3.41 32.20
N PRO A 325 3.27 4.28 33.14
CA PRO A 325 3.94 5.56 33.38
C PRO A 325 5.45 5.45 33.61
N SER A 326 5.91 4.40 34.31
CA SER A 326 7.33 4.12 34.57
C SER A 326 8.12 3.63 33.35
N GLY A 327 7.45 3.13 32.31
CA GLY A 327 8.06 2.67 31.05
C GLY A 327 8.08 3.74 29.96
N ARG A 328 7.61 4.96 30.24
CA ARG A 328 7.60 6.06 29.25
C ARG A 328 8.98 6.68 29.13
N LYS A 329 9.44 6.84 27.89
CA LYS A 329 10.59 7.67 27.53
C LYS A 329 10.12 8.92 26.80
N GLU A 330 10.87 10.01 26.95
CA GLU A 330 10.71 11.20 26.10
C GLU A 330 11.01 10.85 24.64
N TRP A 331 10.22 11.42 23.73
CA TRP A 331 10.39 11.18 22.28
C TRP A 331 11.79 11.52 21.78
N ARG A 332 12.37 12.64 22.25
CA ARG A 332 13.72 13.07 21.88
C ARG A 332 14.80 12.07 22.30
N VAL A 333 14.71 11.53 23.51
CA VAL A 333 15.66 10.55 24.04
C VAL A 333 15.51 9.21 23.31
N LEU A 334 14.28 8.75 23.12
CA LEU A 334 13.98 7.53 22.35
C LEU A 334 14.53 7.62 20.92
N MET A 335 14.34 8.76 20.26
CA MET A 335 14.85 8.98 18.90
C MET A 335 16.37 9.07 18.84
N GLN A 336 17.04 9.64 19.84
CA GLN A 336 18.50 9.64 19.90
C GLN A 336 19.06 8.22 20.03
N GLU A 337 18.57 7.45 21.01
CA GLU A 337 18.94 6.03 21.18
C GLU A 337 18.65 5.20 19.92
N PHE A 338 17.54 5.49 19.24
CA PHE A 338 17.17 4.81 18.01
C PHE A 338 18.09 5.15 16.85
N GLU A 339 18.45 6.42 16.63
CA GLU A 339 19.34 6.84 15.54
C GLU A 339 20.74 6.22 15.65
N GLU A 340 21.23 5.97 16.86
CA GLU A 340 22.49 5.25 17.12
C GLU A 340 22.42 3.76 16.71
N GLU A 341 21.26 3.12 16.93
CA GLU A 341 21.00 1.69 16.62
C GLU A 341 20.45 1.46 15.19
N ARG A 342 19.81 2.46 14.57
CA ARG A 342 19.14 2.40 13.26
C ARG A 342 20.03 1.82 12.15
N PRO A 343 21.32 2.20 11.99
CA PRO A 343 22.22 1.56 11.01
C PRO A 343 22.32 0.05 11.18
N TYR A 344 22.39 -0.41 12.43
CA TYR A 344 22.59 -1.81 12.80
C TYR A 344 21.30 -2.62 12.68
N ILE A 345 20.15 -2.03 13.05
CA ILE A 345 18.83 -2.65 12.83
C ILE A 345 18.56 -2.80 11.32
N LEU A 346 18.86 -1.79 10.51
CA LEU A 346 18.71 -1.84 9.07
C LEU A 346 19.67 -2.87 8.43
N GLY A 347 20.92 -2.95 8.89
CA GLY A 347 21.84 -4.02 8.49
C GLY A 347 21.32 -5.42 8.83
N CYS A 348 20.70 -5.60 10.00
CA CYS A 348 20.04 -6.86 10.37
C CYS A 348 18.91 -7.23 9.40
N PHE A 349 18.14 -6.25 8.89
CA PHE A 349 17.08 -6.52 7.92
C PHE A 349 17.67 -7.09 6.62
N PHE A 350 18.76 -6.51 6.12
CA PHE A 350 19.43 -6.98 4.91
C PHE A 350 20.18 -8.31 5.11
N ASP A 351 20.76 -8.56 6.29
CA ASP A 351 21.34 -9.86 6.66
C ASP A 351 20.28 -10.97 6.70
N ALA A 352 19.15 -10.70 7.34
CA ALA A 352 18.01 -11.62 7.39
C ALA A 352 17.44 -11.87 5.99
N LEU A 353 17.27 -10.83 5.18
CA LEU A 353 16.72 -10.95 3.83
C LEU A 353 17.64 -11.73 2.87
N SER A 354 18.95 -11.44 2.89
CA SER A 354 19.95 -12.20 2.12
C SER A 354 19.89 -13.70 2.41
N LYS A 355 19.85 -14.06 3.71
CA LYS A 355 19.70 -15.46 4.15
C LYS A 355 18.31 -16.03 3.83
N ALA A 356 17.25 -15.22 3.87
CA ALA A 356 15.91 -15.64 3.46
C ALA A 356 15.83 -15.94 1.95
N MET A 357 16.49 -15.16 1.08
CA MET A 357 16.59 -15.43 -0.36
C MET A 357 17.26 -16.78 -0.65
N TRP A 358 18.25 -17.18 0.15
CA TRP A 358 18.86 -18.51 0.05
C TRP A 358 17.91 -19.64 0.50
N LEU A 359 17.15 -19.42 1.58
CA LEU A 359 16.22 -20.39 2.13
C LEU A 359 14.96 -20.56 1.26
N TYR A 360 14.46 -19.49 0.65
CA TYR A 360 13.15 -19.39 0.00
C TYR A 360 12.86 -20.51 -1.04
N PRO A 361 13.78 -20.89 -1.94
CA PRO A 361 13.57 -22.00 -2.87
C PRO A 361 13.31 -23.35 -2.18
N SER A 362 13.82 -23.55 -0.97
CA SER A 362 13.62 -24.79 -0.18
C SER A 362 12.31 -24.80 0.62
N ILE A 363 11.66 -23.65 0.82
CA ILE A 363 10.42 -23.56 1.59
C ILE A 363 9.25 -24.10 0.77
N LYS A 364 8.68 -25.20 1.27
CA LYS A 364 7.39 -25.75 0.85
C LYS A 364 6.40 -25.60 2.01
N LEU A 365 5.14 -25.30 1.68
CA LEU A 365 4.05 -25.15 2.64
C LEU A 365 2.87 -26.00 2.15
N ASP A 366 2.32 -26.83 3.02
CA ASP A 366 1.23 -27.75 2.65
C ASP A 366 -0.12 -27.01 2.52
N ASN A 367 -0.30 -25.94 3.32
CA ASN A 367 -1.47 -25.08 3.29
C ASN A 367 -1.04 -23.62 3.14
N LEU A 368 -1.63 -22.92 2.18
CA LEU A 368 -1.35 -21.50 1.91
C LEU A 368 -2.53 -20.63 2.36
N PRO A 369 -2.30 -19.58 3.18
CA PRO A 369 -3.32 -18.59 3.48
C PRO A 369 -3.52 -17.67 2.27
N ARG A 370 -4.51 -16.77 2.37
CA ARG A 370 -4.81 -15.76 1.33
C ARG A 370 -3.58 -14.95 0.88
N MET A 371 -2.71 -14.59 1.81
CA MET A 371 -1.43 -13.90 1.55
C MET A 371 -0.29 -14.92 1.41
N ALA A 372 -0.38 -15.77 0.37
CA ALA A 372 0.50 -16.93 0.18
C ALA A 372 2.00 -16.58 0.06
N ASP A 373 2.34 -15.56 -0.73
CA ASP A 373 3.74 -15.14 -0.92
C ASP A 373 4.33 -14.57 0.37
N PHE A 374 3.58 -13.71 1.07
CA PHE A 374 3.95 -13.21 2.39
C PHE A 374 4.18 -14.35 3.39
N MET A 375 3.31 -15.37 3.43
CA MET A 375 3.50 -16.52 4.31
C MET A 375 4.80 -17.27 4.00
N ARG A 376 5.09 -17.52 2.72
CA ARG A 376 6.31 -18.23 2.29
C ARG A 376 7.58 -17.43 2.57
N TRP A 377 7.57 -16.13 2.27
CA TRP A 377 8.67 -15.23 2.63
C TRP A 377 8.82 -15.07 4.13
N GLY A 378 7.73 -14.97 4.88
CA GLY A 378 7.75 -14.86 6.33
C GLY A 378 8.36 -16.08 7.01
N VAL A 379 8.08 -17.29 6.52
CA VAL A 379 8.77 -18.52 6.96
C VAL A 379 10.27 -18.49 6.60
N ALA A 380 10.65 -18.00 5.41
CA ALA A 380 12.05 -17.87 5.03
C ALA A 380 12.80 -16.85 5.91
N ILE A 381 12.17 -15.71 6.23
CA ILE A 381 12.70 -14.65 7.09
C ILE A 381 12.78 -15.14 8.55
N ALA A 382 11.74 -15.77 9.09
CA ALA A 382 11.77 -16.33 10.44
C ALA A 382 12.91 -17.35 10.61
N ARG A 383 13.10 -18.25 9.63
CA ARG A 383 14.24 -19.18 9.62
C ARG A 383 15.59 -18.47 9.44
N ALA A 384 15.65 -17.36 8.70
CA ALA A 384 16.85 -16.54 8.60
C ALA A 384 17.22 -15.93 9.95
N LEU A 385 16.23 -15.43 10.70
CA LEU A 385 16.34 -14.88 12.05
C LEU A 385 16.61 -15.94 13.14
N GLY A 386 16.53 -17.24 12.82
CA GLY A 386 16.85 -18.34 13.74
C GLY A 386 15.65 -19.06 14.37
N TYR A 387 14.43 -18.65 14.04
CA TYR A 387 13.20 -19.32 14.47
C TYR A 387 12.91 -20.58 13.63
N LYS A 388 12.05 -21.47 14.15
CA LYS A 388 11.55 -22.62 13.39
C LYS A 388 10.46 -22.15 12.42
N ALA A 389 10.25 -22.91 11.34
CA ALA A 389 9.19 -22.62 10.37
C ALA A 389 7.80 -22.55 11.04
N ASN A 390 7.51 -23.49 11.94
CA ASN A 390 6.23 -23.55 12.64
C ASN A 390 5.98 -22.36 13.58
N ASP A 391 7.03 -21.73 14.13
CA ASP A 391 6.87 -20.61 15.07
C ASP A 391 6.17 -19.43 14.35
N PHE A 392 6.57 -19.14 13.11
CA PHE A 392 5.92 -18.11 12.29
C PHE A 392 4.55 -18.54 11.77
N ILE A 393 4.41 -19.78 11.31
CA ILE A 393 3.13 -20.31 10.80
C ILE A 393 2.06 -20.22 11.90
N GLN A 394 2.38 -20.65 13.12
CA GLN A 394 1.48 -20.57 14.28
C GLN A 394 1.20 -19.13 14.68
N ALA A 395 2.22 -18.26 14.72
CA ALA A 395 2.02 -16.84 15.04
C ALA A 395 1.08 -16.13 14.04
N TYR A 396 1.20 -16.44 12.75
CA TYR A 396 0.35 -15.84 11.72
C TYR A 396 -1.05 -16.47 11.67
N GLN A 397 -1.18 -17.79 11.88
CA GLN A 397 -2.49 -18.47 12.00
C GLN A 397 -3.28 -17.95 13.21
N ALA A 398 -2.65 -17.87 14.39
CA ALA A 398 -3.27 -17.29 15.59
C ALA A 398 -3.69 -15.82 15.38
N ASN A 399 -2.96 -15.09 14.52
CA ASN A 399 -3.36 -13.74 14.13
C ASN A 399 -4.68 -13.74 13.35
N ILE A 400 -4.78 -14.58 12.32
CA ILE A 400 -6.00 -14.73 11.50
C ILE A 400 -7.20 -15.19 12.36
N GLU A 401 -6.98 -16.11 13.31
CA GLU A 401 -8.03 -16.55 14.24
C GLU A 401 -8.49 -15.41 15.16
N SER A 402 -7.55 -14.63 15.71
CA SER A 402 -7.86 -13.48 16.57
C SER A 402 -8.61 -12.36 15.83
N GLN A 403 -8.37 -12.19 14.53
CA GLN A 403 -9.08 -11.21 13.69
C GLN A 403 -10.59 -11.47 13.68
N ASN A 404 -11.00 -12.73 13.50
CA ASN A 404 -12.41 -13.11 13.41
C ASN A 404 -13.15 -12.91 14.75
N ALA A 405 -12.47 -13.17 15.88
CA ALA A 405 -13.01 -12.88 17.20
C ALA A 405 -13.16 -11.36 17.43
N GLU A 406 -12.15 -10.57 17.05
CA GLU A 406 -12.12 -9.13 17.34
C GLU A 406 -13.10 -8.31 16.47
N ILE A 407 -13.34 -8.70 15.22
CA ILE A 407 -14.42 -8.10 14.41
C ILE A 407 -15.77 -8.26 15.11
N ILE A 408 -16.01 -9.40 15.76
CA ILE A 408 -17.25 -9.64 16.47
C ILE A 408 -17.31 -8.83 17.76
N ASN A 409 -16.23 -8.77 18.55
CA ASN A 409 -16.16 -7.95 19.76
C ASN A 409 -16.40 -6.45 19.47
N SER A 410 -15.87 -5.94 18.36
CA SER A 410 -15.97 -4.54 17.95
C SER A 410 -17.24 -4.18 17.15
N ASN A 411 -18.10 -5.15 16.79
CA ASN A 411 -19.29 -4.92 15.98
C ASN A 411 -20.58 -5.14 16.78
N THR A 412 -21.21 -4.04 17.18
CA THR A 412 -22.43 -4.00 17.99
C THR A 412 -23.58 -4.81 17.37
N LEU A 413 -23.73 -4.80 16.04
CA LEU A 413 -24.75 -5.60 15.37
C LEU A 413 -24.44 -7.10 15.43
N ALA A 414 -23.18 -7.50 15.27
CA ALA A 414 -22.78 -8.90 15.39
C ALA A 414 -23.00 -9.42 16.82
N GLN A 415 -22.61 -8.63 17.84
CA GLN A 415 -22.91 -8.92 19.25
C GLN A 415 -24.40 -9.03 19.53
N ALA A 416 -25.22 -8.11 18.99
CA ALA A 416 -26.67 -8.17 19.12
C ALA A 416 -27.23 -9.48 18.52
N VAL A 417 -26.78 -9.89 17.34
CA VAL A 417 -27.26 -11.13 16.68
C VAL A 417 -26.82 -12.38 17.42
N LEU A 418 -25.58 -12.44 17.89
CA LEU A 418 -25.06 -13.55 18.69
C LEU A 418 -25.84 -13.68 19.99
N THR A 419 -25.98 -12.59 20.74
CA THR A 419 -26.77 -12.53 21.99
C THR A 419 -28.23 -12.91 21.74
N PHE A 420 -28.84 -12.39 20.67
CA PHE A 420 -30.22 -12.71 20.30
C PHE A 420 -30.45 -14.18 19.97
N MET A 421 -29.44 -14.88 19.44
CA MET A 421 -29.49 -16.30 19.09
C MET A 421 -28.99 -17.24 20.20
N GLN A 422 -28.53 -16.71 21.35
CA GLN A 422 -28.27 -17.55 22.53
C GLN A 422 -29.57 -18.27 22.94
N GLY A 423 -29.47 -19.58 23.17
CA GLY A 423 -30.62 -20.43 23.48
C GLY A 423 -31.62 -20.70 22.34
N LYS A 424 -31.43 -20.18 21.11
CA LYS A 424 -32.35 -20.37 19.97
C LYS A 424 -31.70 -21.15 18.82
N GLU A 425 -32.38 -22.17 18.30
CA GLU A 425 -31.91 -22.89 17.09
C GLU A 425 -32.30 -22.18 15.79
N SER A 426 -33.44 -21.49 15.78
CA SER A 426 -33.83 -20.60 14.68
C SER A 426 -34.73 -19.48 15.16
N TRP A 427 -34.79 -18.40 14.37
CA TRP A 427 -35.74 -17.32 14.53
C TRP A 427 -36.19 -16.83 13.15
N ASN A 428 -37.48 -16.51 13.03
CA ASN A 428 -38.08 -15.98 11.82
C ASN A 428 -38.89 -14.73 12.17
N GLY A 429 -38.83 -13.71 11.32
CA GLY A 429 -39.60 -12.48 11.47
C GLY A 429 -39.41 -11.55 10.29
N THR A 430 -39.62 -10.25 10.51
CA THR A 430 -39.41 -9.21 9.49
C THR A 430 -38.18 -8.36 9.79
N VAL A 431 -37.62 -7.70 8.77
CA VAL A 431 -36.45 -6.82 8.91
C VAL A 431 -36.69 -5.70 9.94
N LYS A 432 -37.94 -5.24 10.08
CA LYS A 432 -38.33 -4.27 11.12
C LYS A 432 -38.28 -4.89 12.51
N GLN A 433 -38.89 -6.06 12.71
CA GLN A 433 -38.86 -6.77 14.00
C GLN A 433 -37.42 -7.15 14.40
N ALA A 434 -36.61 -7.65 13.45
CA ALA A 434 -35.21 -7.95 13.71
C ALA A 434 -34.44 -6.69 14.17
N PHE A 435 -34.65 -5.55 13.52
CA PHE A 435 -34.03 -4.28 13.93
C PHE A 435 -34.44 -3.89 15.36
N GLU A 436 -35.73 -3.96 15.68
CA GLU A 436 -36.28 -3.58 16.99
C GLU A 436 -35.83 -4.53 18.11
N GLU A 437 -35.81 -5.84 17.86
CA GLU A 437 -35.35 -6.84 18.85
C GLU A 437 -33.83 -6.76 19.08
N LEU A 438 -33.03 -6.64 18.02
CA LEU A 438 -31.58 -6.51 18.13
C LEU A 438 -31.21 -5.21 18.86
N GLY A 439 -31.91 -4.10 18.58
CA GLY A 439 -31.67 -2.80 19.23
C GLY A 439 -32.00 -2.76 20.73
N LYS A 440 -32.77 -3.72 21.26
CA LYS A 440 -33.02 -3.85 22.71
C LYS A 440 -31.85 -4.47 23.47
N LEU A 441 -30.95 -5.16 22.79
CA LEU A 441 -29.86 -5.94 23.40
C LEU A 441 -28.54 -5.17 23.51
N VAL A 442 -28.45 -3.97 22.94
CA VAL A 442 -27.20 -3.22 22.80
C VAL A 442 -27.41 -1.73 23.02
N VAL A 443 -26.43 -1.07 23.64
CA VAL A 443 -26.39 0.39 23.80
C VAL A 443 -25.68 1.00 22.59
N VAL A 444 -26.45 1.45 21.60
CA VAL A 444 -25.91 2.08 20.39
C VAL A 444 -25.56 3.54 20.68
N THR A 445 -24.29 3.91 20.61
CA THR A 445 -23.83 5.30 20.72
C THR A 445 -24.08 6.06 19.41
N LYS A 446 -24.05 7.41 19.42
CA LYS A 446 -24.28 8.21 18.20
C LYS A 446 -23.24 7.95 17.11
N ASP A 447 -22.03 7.59 17.52
CA ASP A 447 -20.85 7.41 16.68
C ASP A 447 -20.64 5.97 16.25
N ASP A 448 -21.41 5.02 16.80
CA ASP A 448 -21.46 3.65 16.31
C ASP A 448 -22.06 3.59 14.89
N ASN A 449 -21.22 3.19 13.94
CA ASN A 449 -21.60 2.99 12.54
C ASN A 449 -21.69 1.49 12.16
N THR A 450 -21.51 0.58 13.13
CA THR A 450 -21.68 -0.87 12.97
C THR A 450 -23.14 -1.28 13.14
N PHE A 451 -23.89 -0.61 14.03
CA PHE A 451 -25.33 -0.77 14.14
C PHE A 451 -26.09 0.16 13.17
N PRO A 452 -27.07 -0.34 12.41
CA PRO A 452 -27.83 0.49 11.46
C PRO A 452 -28.64 1.58 12.17
N LYS A 453 -28.62 2.81 11.65
CA LYS A 453 -29.43 3.94 12.16
C LYS A 453 -30.91 3.89 11.72
N ARG A 454 -31.30 2.97 10.82
CA ARG A 454 -32.67 2.77 10.31
C ARG A 454 -32.92 1.30 9.90
N PRO A 455 -34.14 0.74 10.05
CA PRO A 455 -34.44 -0.67 9.72
C PRO A 455 -34.09 -1.08 8.28
N ASN A 456 -34.34 -0.20 7.30
CA ASN A 456 -34.05 -0.46 5.90
C ASN A 456 -32.55 -0.58 5.57
N LYS A 457 -31.65 -0.19 6.48
CA LYS A 457 -30.20 -0.37 6.33
C LYS A 457 -29.69 -1.67 6.96
N LEU A 458 -30.50 -2.39 7.73
CA LEU A 458 -30.09 -3.62 8.43
C LEU A 458 -29.52 -4.68 7.48
N ARG A 459 -30.13 -4.88 6.31
CA ARG A 459 -29.63 -5.80 5.27
C ARG A 459 -28.16 -5.55 4.92
N ASN A 460 -27.78 -4.30 4.67
CA ASN A 460 -26.41 -3.98 4.25
C ASN A 460 -25.41 -4.23 5.38
N HIS A 461 -25.80 -3.97 6.63
CA HIS A 461 -24.93 -4.21 7.79
C HIS A 461 -24.80 -5.71 8.07
N LEU A 462 -25.89 -6.48 8.02
CA LEU A 462 -25.85 -7.94 8.13
C LEU A 462 -25.02 -8.59 7.00
N ASN A 463 -25.13 -8.09 5.76
CA ASN A 463 -24.31 -8.57 4.64
C ASN A 463 -22.81 -8.33 4.89
N ARG A 464 -22.42 -7.21 5.51
CA ARG A 464 -21.02 -6.92 5.86
C ARG A 464 -20.44 -7.88 6.91
N VAL A 465 -21.26 -8.39 7.84
CA VAL A 465 -20.84 -9.35 8.90
C VAL A 465 -21.21 -10.81 8.60
N LYS A 466 -21.64 -11.11 7.37
CA LYS A 466 -22.21 -12.43 7.00
C LYS A 466 -21.25 -13.60 7.20
N ALA A 467 -19.96 -13.43 6.87
CA ALA A 467 -18.93 -14.45 7.07
C ALA A 467 -18.71 -14.70 8.57
N ASN A 468 -18.44 -13.64 9.33
CA ASN A 468 -18.18 -13.70 10.78
C ASN A 468 -19.32 -14.41 11.55
N LEU A 469 -20.58 -14.10 11.21
CA LEU A 469 -21.74 -14.78 11.78
C LEU A 469 -21.76 -16.28 11.44
N LEU A 470 -21.41 -16.66 10.20
CA LEU A 470 -21.38 -18.05 9.75
C LEU A 470 -20.32 -18.87 10.48
N ASP A 471 -19.13 -18.32 10.69
CA ASP A 471 -18.04 -18.95 11.44
C ASP A 471 -18.43 -19.19 12.92
N HIS A 472 -19.28 -18.30 13.45
CA HIS A 472 -19.86 -18.43 14.78
C HIS A 472 -21.14 -19.30 14.81
N GLY A 473 -21.44 -19.98 13.70
CA GLY A 473 -22.54 -20.93 13.58
C GLY A 473 -23.90 -20.27 13.37
N ILE A 474 -23.98 -19.02 12.90
CA ILE A 474 -25.25 -18.31 12.60
C ILE A 474 -25.33 -17.98 11.12
N LYS A 475 -26.29 -18.59 10.42
CA LYS A 475 -26.65 -18.23 9.05
C LYS A 475 -27.90 -17.35 9.06
N PHE A 476 -27.97 -16.37 8.16
CA PHE A 476 -29.19 -15.59 7.93
C PHE A 476 -29.62 -15.61 6.46
N LYS A 477 -30.93 -15.44 6.23
CA LYS A 477 -31.54 -15.29 4.89
C LYS A 477 -32.55 -14.13 4.94
N ILE A 478 -32.58 -13.30 3.90
CA ILE A 478 -33.58 -12.24 3.71
C ILE A 478 -34.20 -12.48 2.34
N GLU A 479 -35.52 -12.59 2.22
CA GLU A 479 -36.14 -12.93 0.93
C GLU A 479 -36.44 -11.67 0.10
N ASP A 480 -35.91 -11.61 -1.12
CA ASP A 480 -35.99 -10.44 -1.99
C ASP A 480 -37.37 -10.19 -2.60
N PHE A 481 -38.13 -11.25 -2.87
CA PHE A 481 -39.35 -11.19 -3.70
C PHE A 481 -40.66 -11.35 -2.92
N ASN A 482 -40.59 -11.70 -1.63
CA ASN A 482 -41.74 -11.91 -0.75
C ASN A 482 -41.99 -10.70 0.17
N LYS A 483 -42.27 -9.52 -0.41
CA LYS A 483 -42.63 -8.33 0.37
C LYS A 483 -44.07 -8.46 0.88
N THR A 484 -44.25 -9.13 2.02
CA THR A 484 -45.55 -9.29 2.67
C THR A 484 -46.10 -7.95 3.17
N GLU A 485 -47.41 -7.86 3.43
CA GLU A 485 -48.03 -6.69 4.09
C GLU A 485 -47.34 -6.32 5.43
N LYS A 486 -46.72 -7.31 6.09
CA LYS A 486 -46.01 -7.16 7.36
C LYS A 486 -44.55 -6.72 7.20
N GLY A 487 -44.02 -6.72 5.98
CA GLY A 487 -42.66 -6.31 5.64
C GLY A 487 -41.82 -7.38 4.93
N VAL A 488 -40.53 -7.10 4.79
CA VAL A 488 -39.54 -8.03 4.20
C VAL A 488 -39.17 -9.11 5.25
N PRO A 489 -39.33 -10.40 4.94
CA PRO A 489 -39.01 -11.48 5.87
C PRO A 489 -37.49 -11.72 5.98
N ILE A 490 -37.06 -12.10 7.17
CA ILE A 490 -35.69 -12.46 7.52
C ILE A 490 -35.71 -13.64 8.50
N SER A 491 -34.78 -14.57 8.33
CA SER A 491 -34.54 -15.66 9.26
C SER A 491 -33.08 -15.70 9.71
N PHE A 492 -32.88 -16.11 10.97
CA PHE A 492 -31.60 -16.50 11.54
C PHE A 492 -31.69 -17.98 11.93
N GLN A 493 -30.65 -18.75 11.66
CA GLN A 493 -30.61 -20.18 11.94
C GLN A 493 -29.23 -20.56 12.46
N LYS A 494 -29.17 -21.35 13.53
CA LYS A 494 -27.93 -22.01 13.90
C LYS A 494 -27.58 -23.09 12.88
N VAL A 495 -26.34 -23.08 12.47
CA VAL A 495 -25.72 -24.15 11.68
C VAL A 495 -24.61 -24.77 12.51
N ALA A 496 -24.27 -26.03 12.24
CA ALA A 496 -23.02 -26.58 12.75
C ALA A 496 -21.90 -25.61 12.42
N LYS A 497 -21.05 -25.25 13.40
CA LYS A 497 -19.91 -24.38 13.16
C LYS A 497 -19.16 -24.96 11.97
N VAL A 498 -18.96 -24.14 10.94
CA VAL A 498 -18.00 -24.47 9.90
C VAL A 498 -16.65 -24.34 10.58
N SER A 499 -16.15 -25.44 11.14
CA SER A 499 -14.71 -25.60 11.20
C SER A 499 -14.23 -25.46 9.76
N SER A 500 -13.25 -24.61 9.55
CA SER A 500 -12.34 -24.67 8.41
C SER A 500 -11.48 -25.94 8.53
N GLY A 501 -12.14 -27.11 8.55
CA GLY A 501 -11.50 -28.41 8.65
C GLY A 501 -10.80 -28.76 7.33
N CYS A 502 -9.60 -29.33 7.31
CA CYS A 502 -8.81 -29.84 8.45
C CYS A 502 -9.60 -30.75 9.40
N SER A 503 -10.23 -31.78 8.82
CA SER A 503 -10.75 -32.95 9.55
C SER A 503 -10.78 -34.13 8.58
N GLY A 504 -9.88 -35.11 8.76
CA GLY A 504 -9.78 -36.22 7.80
C GLY A 504 -8.64 -37.23 7.97
N CYS A 505 -7.91 -37.25 9.10
CA CYS A 505 -7.00 -38.36 9.39
C CYS A 505 -7.78 -39.53 10.00
N SER A 506 -8.37 -40.39 9.15
CA SER A 506 -8.75 -41.74 9.54
C SER A 506 -7.54 -42.66 9.39
N GLU A 507 -7.06 -43.24 10.49
CA GLU A 507 -6.03 -44.27 10.48
C GLU A 507 -6.51 -45.49 9.67
N VAL A 508 -5.86 -45.76 8.53
CA VAL A 508 -6.03 -47.03 7.81
C VAL A 508 -4.88 -47.95 8.18
N ASN A 509 -5.22 -48.95 8.98
CA ASN A 509 -4.33 -50.00 9.46
C ASN A 509 -3.79 -50.80 8.26
N THR A 510 -2.48 -50.74 7.99
CA THR A 510 -1.88 -51.47 6.87
C THR A 510 -1.54 -52.90 7.28
N ASP A 511 -2.32 -53.88 6.81
CA ASP A 511 -1.85 -55.27 6.78
C ASP A 511 -2.39 -56.05 5.57
N LYS A 512 -1.45 -56.60 4.78
CA LYS A 512 -1.51 -57.70 3.79
C LYS A 512 -2.85 -58.01 3.06
N ALA A 513 -2.85 -57.97 1.72
CA ALA A 513 -2.52 -59.17 0.90
C ALA A 513 -2.80 -59.02 -0.62
N SER A 514 -1.99 -59.75 -1.42
CA SER A 514 -2.27 -60.36 -2.75
C SER A 514 -2.95 -59.57 -3.90
N ARG A 515 -2.11 -59.28 -4.91
CA ARG A 515 -2.30 -59.57 -6.35
C ARG A 515 -3.68 -60.10 -6.82
N THR A 516 -4.26 -59.39 -7.78
CA THR A 516 -4.69 -59.95 -9.08
C THR A 516 -4.72 -58.84 -10.13
N GLU A 517 -4.11 -59.07 -11.29
CA GLU A 517 -4.33 -58.28 -12.50
C GLU A 517 -5.65 -58.73 -13.13
N ASP A 518 -6.45 -57.81 -13.70
CA ASP A 518 -6.83 -57.93 -15.12
C ASP A 518 -7.68 -56.77 -15.69
N ASN A 519 -7.38 -56.45 -16.95
CA ASN A 519 -8.25 -55.94 -18.04
C ASN A 519 -8.99 -54.57 -17.96
N LEU A 520 -8.50 -53.65 -18.83
CA LEU A 520 -9.22 -53.01 -19.96
C LEU A 520 -10.69 -52.55 -19.72
N ASN A 521 -11.12 -51.31 -20.05
CA ASN A 521 -10.95 -50.72 -21.38
C ASN A 521 -11.39 -49.23 -21.48
N ILE A 522 -10.72 -48.50 -22.38
CA ILE A 522 -11.13 -47.33 -23.20
C ILE A 522 -12.50 -46.65 -22.93
N GLN A 523 -12.51 -45.32 -22.71
CA GLN A 523 -13.09 -44.35 -23.68
C GLN A 523 -12.69 -42.88 -23.42
N LYS A 524 -11.98 -42.30 -24.41
CA LYS A 524 -12.00 -40.84 -24.64
C LYS A 524 -13.30 -40.50 -25.37
N VAL A 525 -13.98 -39.42 -24.97
CA VAL A 525 -14.96 -38.74 -25.84
C VAL A 525 -14.63 -37.25 -25.84
N SER A 526 -14.41 -36.73 -27.05
CA SER A 526 -14.36 -35.30 -27.35
C SER A 526 -15.57 -34.92 -28.21
N SER A 527 -15.76 -33.61 -28.42
CA SER A 527 -16.88 -32.97 -29.14
C SER A 527 -18.21 -32.89 -28.37
N GLY A 528 -19.06 -31.85 -28.58
CA GLY A 528 -18.97 -30.83 -29.63
C GLY A 528 -19.82 -29.57 -29.42
N VAL A 529 -19.91 -28.80 -30.51
CA VAL A 529 -20.38 -27.41 -30.65
C VAL A 529 -21.91 -27.26 -30.61
N SER A 530 -22.41 -26.12 -30.10
CA SER A 530 -23.77 -25.58 -30.31
C SER A 530 -23.79 -24.10 -29.87
N SER A 531 -23.47 -23.12 -30.74
CA SER A 531 -24.36 -22.42 -31.69
C SER A 531 -25.05 -21.16 -31.10
N GLY A 532 -24.94 -20.05 -31.82
CA GLY A 532 -25.15 -18.68 -31.31
C GLY A 532 -26.58 -18.21 -31.03
N ILE A 533 -26.64 -17.03 -30.41
CA ILE A 533 -27.81 -16.14 -30.32
C ILE A 533 -27.31 -14.71 -30.59
N GLU A 534 -27.92 -14.01 -31.54
CA GLU A 534 -27.64 -12.60 -31.85
C GLU A 534 -28.43 -11.62 -30.96
N PRO A 535 -27.94 -10.38 -30.75
CA PRO A 535 -28.55 -9.43 -29.83
C PRO A 535 -29.75 -8.67 -30.43
N SER A 536 -30.88 -8.66 -29.71
CA SER A 536 -32.08 -7.92 -30.11
C SER A 536 -32.13 -6.50 -29.55
N LYS A 537 -32.04 -5.51 -30.45
CA LYS A 537 -32.71 -4.19 -30.44
C LYS A 537 -33.21 -3.65 -29.08
N ILE A 538 -32.57 -2.58 -28.57
CA ILE A 538 -33.20 -1.61 -27.68
C ILE A 538 -33.31 -0.27 -28.41
N LYS A 539 -34.47 0.38 -28.32
CA LYS A 539 -34.76 1.65 -28.99
C LYS A 539 -34.15 2.82 -28.22
N VAL A 540 -33.66 3.80 -28.98
CA VAL A 540 -33.45 5.17 -28.49
C VAL A 540 -34.82 5.79 -28.21
N ALA A 541 -34.95 6.48 -27.09
CA ALA A 541 -36.02 7.43 -26.82
C ALA A 541 -35.37 8.78 -26.51
N GLU A 542 -35.65 9.77 -27.34
CA GLU A 542 -35.38 11.17 -27.04
C GLU A 542 -36.45 11.63 -26.05
N ASP A 543 -36.04 12.34 -24.98
CA ASP A 543 -36.94 13.26 -24.27
C ASP A 543 -36.12 14.50 -23.89
N THR A 544 -36.48 15.62 -24.50
CA THR A 544 -35.91 16.95 -24.28
C THR A 544 -36.64 17.67 -23.17
N GLU A 545 -35.93 18.18 -22.16
CA GLU A 545 -36.50 19.21 -21.26
C GLU A 545 -35.42 20.24 -20.83
N HIS A 546 -35.57 21.48 -21.32
CA HIS A 546 -35.04 22.71 -20.72
C HIS A 546 -35.97 23.13 -19.57
N PRO A 547 -35.46 23.68 -18.46
CA PRO A 547 -35.44 25.15 -18.31
C PRO A 547 -34.23 25.67 -17.47
N GLU A 548 -33.64 26.84 -17.67
CA GLU A 548 -34.20 28.20 -17.52
C GLU A 548 -35.06 28.46 -16.27
N ASP A 549 -34.45 28.59 -15.08
CA ASP A 549 -34.81 29.68 -14.15
C ASP A 549 -33.82 29.82 -12.98
N LYS A 550 -33.10 30.94 -12.91
CA LYS A 550 -32.47 31.45 -11.68
C LYS A 550 -32.68 32.95 -11.57
N LYS A 551 -33.87 33.35 -11.15
CA LYS A 551 -34.16 34.72 -10.76
C LYS A 551 -33.50 35.09 -9.42
N GLN A 552 -33.10 36.35 -9.38
CA GLN A 552 -32.48 37.04 -8.25
C GLN A 552 -33.43 37.13 -7.05
N THR A 553 -32.86 37.16 -5.84
CA THR A 553 -33.31 38.11 -4.80
C THR A 553 -32.10 38.75 -4.14
N PHE A 554 -32.03 40.08 -4.23
CA PHE A 554 -31.15 40.95 -3.45
C PHE A 554 -31.43 40.85 -1.94
N TRP A 555 -30.45 41.21 -1.10
CA TRP A 555 -30.54 42.43 -0.27
C TRP A 555 -29.14 42.83 0.26
N SER A 556 -28.91 44.15 0.33
CA SER A 556 -27.76 44.83 0.94
C SER A 556 -27.70 44.61 2.46
N GLY A 557 -26.59 44.85 3.19
CA GLY A 557 -25.31 45.49 2.91
C GLY A 557 -24.79 46.15 4.21
N GLY A 558 -23.54 46.62 4.26
CA GLY A 558 -23.03 47.38 5.43
C GLY A 558 -21.63 46.96 5.88
N ASP A 559 -20.65 47.82 5.60
CA ASP A 559 -19.39 47.95 6.32
C ASP A 559 -19.66 48.81 7.58
N PRO A 560 -19.00 48.59 8.73
CA PRO A 560 -18.01 49.61 9.09
C PRO A 560 -16.74 49.12 9.80
N THR A 561 -15.70 49.90 9.52
CA THR A 561 -14.38 50.07 10.16
C THR A 561 -14.33 50.24 11.70
N VAL A 562 -13.11 50.06 12.26
CA VAL A 562 -12.63 50.44 13.63
C VAL A 562 -13.06 49.45 14.74
N SER A 563 -12.26 49.05 15.75
CA SER A 563 -11.04 49.63 16.38
C SER A 563 -10.01 48.59 16.87
N ILE A 564 -8.77 49.04 17.03
CA ILE A 564 -7.73 48.47 17.92
C ILE A 564 -8.01 48.93 19.37
N PRO A 565 -7.67 48.12 20.38
CA PRO A 565 -7.09 48.64 21.62
C PRO A 565 -5.73 48.01 21.92
N ASP A 566 -4.70 48.86 22.02
CA ASP A 566 -3.54 48.60 22.86
C ASP A 566 -3.97 48.81 24.33
N ASP A 567 -3.43 48.03 25.27
CA ASP A 567 -3.17 48.49 26.64
C ASP A 567 -2.12 47.57 27.31
N GLU A 568 -1.13 48.23 27.90
CA GLU A 568 0.08 47.72 28.57
C GLU A 568 -0.17 47.18 30.01
N GLU A 569 0.94 46.78 30.67
CA GLU A 569 1.15 46.27 32.06
C GLU A 569 0.78 44.80 32.40
N ILE A 570 1.51 44.07 33.28
CA ILE A 570 2.95 44.08 33.66
C ILE A 570 3.35 42.77 34.42
N PHE A 571 4.66 42.41 34.44
CA PHE A 571 5.34 41.37 35.25
C PHE A 571 4.96 39.87 34.98
N GLU A 572 5.81 38.86 35.24
CA GLU A 572 7.01 38.77 36.10
C GLU A 572 8.02 37.69 35.56
N GLU A 573 9.33 37.95 35.57
CA GLU A 573 10.37 36.93 35.37
C GLU A 573 10.86 36.39 36.73
N VAL A 574 11.00 35.07 36.86
CA VAL A 574 11.77 34.44 37.96
C VAL A 574 12.55 33.23 37.42
N GLU A 575 13.88 33.33 37.52
CA GLU A 575 14.98 32.33 37.47
C GLU A 575 14.79 31.00 36.70
#